data_AF-A0A854BJ86-F1
#
_entry.id   AF-A0A854BJ86-F1
#
_cell.length_a   1.000
_cell.length_b   1.000
_cell.length_c   1.000
_cell.angle_alpha   90.00
_cell.angle_beta   90.00
_cell.angle_gamma   90.00
#
_symmetry.space_group_name_H-M   'P 1'
#
loop_
_entity.id
_entity.type
_entity.pdbx_description
1 polymer ?
#
loop_
_entity_poly.entity_id
_entity_poly.type
_entity_poly.pdbx_seq_one_letter_code
_entity_poly.pdbx_strand_id
1 'polypeptide(L)'
;MFTEEEKIRAIELYFKYGKKLAPVVRELGYPSKRNLRRWIRSWEAGGGVKESIRHKHRYSDEQKQVAVEHYLNHGCCLAFTSRALGYPCTDVLARWVNELYPDRRRIFTSKANPVAPFEPEVKRQAVMALSTRQVSASEIARRIGVSRAVLYKWKDEIIGNSAYQTMRKHNEPSLEAERDALREEVARLNQEIRRRQMELDILKKAEEIIKKDPGISISHLNNREKTKIADALRQTYPLTELLHVLSLARSSYFYHRAALKAGDKYATIRTMLTDIFNSNYQCYGYRRLHAMLRHEGGRLSEKVVRRLMVEEQLVE
;
A
#
# COMPACT_ATOMS: atom_id res chain seq x y z
N MET A 1 26.36 27.89 -35.28
CA MET A 1 27.84 27.81 -35.36
C MET A 1 28.31 29.06 -36.06
N PHE A 2 29.42 29.67 -35.64
CA PHE A 2 29.96 30.89 -36.29
C PHE A 2 30.91 30.50 -37.42
N THR A 3 30.82 31.18 -38.56
CA THR A 3 31.70 30.94 -39.70
C THR A 3 33.14 31.39 -39.37
N GLU A 4 34.13 30.89 -40.11
CA GLU A 4 35.52 31.30 -39.87
C GLU A 4 35.73 32.80 -40.13
N GLU A 5 35.02 33.36 -41.11
CA GLU A 5 35.03 34.79 -41.42
C GLU A 5 34.50 35.64 -40.25
N GLU A 6 33.40 35.21 -39.63
CA GLU A 6 32.82 35.86 -38.44
C GLU A 6 33.77 35.83 -37.24
N LYS A 7 34.51 34.71 -37.06
CA LYS A 7 35.51 34.59 -35.99
C LYS A 7 36.69 35.54 -36.21
N ILE A 8 37.17 35.62 -37.44
CA ILE A 8 38.29 36.50 -37.82
C ILE A 8 37.90 37.96 -37.61
N ARG A 9 36.73 38.37 -38.12
CA ARG A 9 36.21 39.73 -37.94
C ARG A 9 36.11 40.13 -36.45
N ALA A 10 35.69 39.21 -35.59
CA ALA A 10 35.63 39.45 -34.15
C ALA A 10 37.03 39.58 -33.50
N ILE A 11 38.02 38.81 -33.96
CA ILE A 11 39.41 38.91 -33.48
C ILE A 11 40.06 40.21 -33.96
N GLU A 12 39.84 40.61 -35.21
CA GLU A 12 40.37 41.87 -35.76
C GLU A 12 39.81 43.09 -35.02
N LEU A 13 38.50 43.12 -34.77
CA LEU A 13 37.86 44.16 -33.96
C LEU A 13 38.39 44.17 -32.51
N TYR A 14 38.72 43.01 -31.95
CA TYR A 14 39.33 42.92 -30.62
C TYR A 14 40.68 43.64 -30.55
N PHE A 15 41.54 43.47 -31.55
CA PHE A 15 42.80 44.21 -31.61
C PHE A 15 42.59 45.69 -31.92
N LYS A 16 41.65 46.03 -32.81
CA LYS A 16 41.29 47.43 -33.13
C LYS A 16 40.83 48.22 -31.89
N TYR A 17 40.09 47.59 -30.98
CA TYR A 17 39.63 48.23 -29.73
C TYR A 17 40.63 48.13 -28.57
N GLY A 18 41.90 47.87 -28.85
CA GLY A 18 42.95 47.82 -27.83
C GLY A 18 42.75 46.66 -26.86
N LYS A 19 42.39 45.48 -27.37
CA LYS A 19 42.22 44.22 -26.61
C LYS A 19 41.06 44.24 -25.60
N LYS A 20 40.01 45.03 -25.86
CA LYS A 20 38.79 45.09 -25.05
C LYS A 20 37.71 44.16 -25.61
N LEU A 21 37.25 43.19 -24.81
CA LEU A 21 36.24 42.20 -25.23
C LEU A 21 34.82 42.78 -25.32
N ALA A 22 34.46 43.70 -24.42
CA ALA A 22 33.08 44.19 -24.30
C ALA A 22 32.61 45.05 -25.50
N PRO A 23 33.44 45.94 -26.08
CA PRO A 23 33.08 46.68 -27.28
C PRO A 23 32.80 45.77 -28.48
N VAL A 24 33.65 44.75 -28.71
CA VAL A 24 33.49 43.80 -29.82
C VAL A 24 32.15 43.07 -29.76
N VAL A 25 31.79 42.56 -28.59
CA VAL A 25 30.53 41.84 -28.40
C VAL A 25 29.31 42.77 -28.51
N ARG A 26 29.46 44.05 -28.11
CA ARG A 26 28.40 45.06 -28.24
C ARG A 26 28.17 45.46 -29.71
N GLU A 27 29.23 45.57 -30.49
CA GLU A 27 29.16 45.98 -31.90
C GLU A 27 28.67 44.85 -32.81
N LEU A 28 29.20 43.64 -32.63
CA LEU A 28 28.84 42.50 -33.49
C LEU A 28 27.56 41.80 -33.02
N GLY A 29 27.15 41.94 -31.76
CA GLY A 29 26.04 41.18 -31.16
C GLY A 29 26.33 39.69 -30.94
N TYR A 30 27.49 39.22 -31.40
CA TYR A 30 28.08 37.90 -31.19
C TYR A 30 29.60 38.05 -31.09
N PRO A 31 30.39 37.03 -30.70
CA PRO A 31 30.07 35.87 -29.89
C PRO A 31 30.03 36.22 -28.39
N SER A 32 29.78 35.24 -27.50
CA SER A 32 29.96 35.47 -26.06
C SER A 32 31.41 35.83 -25.71
N LYS A 33 31.63 36.64 -24.66
CA LYS A 33 32.97 37.02 -24.16
C LYS A 33 33.88 35.80 -23.93
N ARG A 34 33.31 34.65 -23.55
CA ARG A 34 34.02 33.38 -23.33
C ARG A 34 34.50 32.74 -24.64
N ASN A 35 33.67 32.79 -25.68
CA ASN A 35 34.04 32.28 -27.00
C ASN A 35 35.09 33.17 -27.66
N LEU A 36 34.95 34.50 -27.57
CA LEU A 36 35.96 35.43 -28.09
C LEU A 36 37.33 35.20 -27.43
N ARG A 37 37.39 35.03 -26.10
CA ARG A 37 38.64 34.63 -25.39
C ARG A 37 39.20 33.29 -25.85
N ARG A 38 38.36 32.33 -26.21
CA ARG A 38 38.81 31.03 -26.72
C ARG A 38 39.40 31.19 -28.12
N TRP A 39 38.76 31.97 -28.98
CA TRP A 39 39.23 32.25 -30.34
C TRP A 39 40.55 33.01 -30.33
N ILE A 40 40.68 34.06 -29.51
CA ILE A 40 41.93 34.82 -29.35
C ILE A 40 43.07 33.93 -28.87
N ARG A 41 42.86 33.11 -27.83
CA ARG A 41 43.89 32.17 -27.35
C ARG A 41 44.31 31.17 -28.42
N SER A 42 43.37 30.69 -29.22
CA SER A 42 43.66 29.78 -30.33
C SER A 42 44.44 30.50 -31.46
N TRP A 43 44.13 31.77 -31.70
CA TRP A 43 44.76 32.61 -32.72
C TRP A 43 46.19 33.00 -32.33
N GLU A 44 46.40 33.40 -31.07
CA GLU A 44 47.72 33.69 -30.51
C GLU A 44 48.61 32.44 -30.47
N ALA A 45 48.06 31.27 -30.14
CA ALA A 45 48.79 30.00 -30.15
C ALA A 45 49.18 29.53 -31.57
N GLY A 46 48.45 29.97 -32.61
CA GLY A 46 48.74 29.68 -34.02
C GLY A 46 49.67 30.68 -34.70
N GLY A 47 50.30 31.59 -33.96
CA GLY A 47 51.25 32.57 -34.51
C GLY A 47 50.62 33.61 -35.45
N GLY A 48 49.30 33.82 -35.38
CA GLY A 48 48.59 34.78 -36.23
C GLY A 48 48.36 34.33 -37.68
N VAL A 49 48.70 33.09 -38.04
CA VAL A 49 48.46 32.54 -39.38
C VAL A 49 47.08 31.85 -39.44
N LYS A 50 46.40 32.01 -40.57
CA LYS A 50 45.03 31.52 -40.89
C LYS A 50 44.93 29.99 -41.00
N GLU A 51 45.65 29.23 -40.19
CA GLU A 51 45.46 27.78 -40.19
C GLU A 51 44.25 27.40 -39.36
N SER A 52 43.40 26.58 -39.99
CA SER A 52 42.20 26.00 -39.42
C SER A 52 42.45 25.54 -37.98
N ILE A 53 41.54 25.86 -37.08
CA ILE A 53 41.58 25.44 -35.68
C ILE A 53 41.54 23.90 -35.67
N ARG A 54 42.71 23.24 -35.75
CA ARG A 54 42.80 21.78 -35.76
C ARG A 54 42.42 21.31 -34.36
N HIS A 55 41.26 20.69 -34.24
CA HIS A 55 40.90 19.98 -33.02
C HIS A 55 41.95 18.90 -32.76
N LYS A 56 42.72 19.03 -31.68
CA LYS A 56 43.65 17.99 -31.25
C LYS A 56 42.83 16.72 -31.00
N HIS A 57 43.06 15.66 -31.79
CA HIS A 57 42.37 14.40 -31.60
C HIS A 57 42.61 13.91 -30.17
N ARG A 58 41.53 13.52 -29.48
CA ARG A 58 41.58 13.15 -28.05
C ARG A 58 42.47 11.94 -27.79
N TYR A 59 42.71 11.12 -28.81
CA TYR A 59 43.52 9.91 -28.78
C TYR A 59 44.36 9.84 -30.06
N SER A 60 45.60 9.32 -29.97
CA SER A 60 46.43 9.07 -31.15
C SER A 60 45.99 7.83 -31.92
N ASP A 61 46.41 7.71 -33.17
CA ASP A 61 46.11 6.52 -33.99
C ASP A 61 46.80 5.25 -33.43
N GLU A 62 47.98 5.39 -32.83
CA GLU A 62 48.66 4.32 -32.09
C GLU A 62 47.82 3.85 -30.89
N GLN A 63 47.27 4.79 -30.10
CA GLN A 63 46.37 4.47 -28.99
C GLN A 63 45.09 3.77 -29.48
N LYS A 64 44.58 4.14 -30.65
CA LYS A 64 43.46 3.48 -31.29
C LYS A 64 43.79 2.04 -31.69
N GLN A 65 44.95 1.80 -32.31
CA GLN A 65 45.39 0.47 -32.71
C GLN A 65 45.60 -0.44 -31.50
N VAL A 66 46.35 0.01 -30.49
CA VAL A 66 46.60 -0.76 -29.26
C VAL A 66 45.30 -1.16 -28.56
N ALA A 67 44.32 -0.25 -28.49
CA ALA A 67 43.04 -0.55 -27.86
C ALA A 67 42.23 -1.61 -28.62
N VAL A 68 42.28 -1.58 -29.96
CA VAL A 68 41.58 -2.56 -30.82
C VAL A 68 42.28 -3.92 -30.82
N GLU A 69 43.62 -3.96 -30.84
CA GLU A 69 44.39 -5.20 -30.74
C GLU A 69 44.18 -5.89 -29.39
N HIS A 70 44.23 -5.12 -28.29
CA HIS A 70 43.93 -5.65 -26.97
C HIS A 70 42.51 -6.25 -26.92
N TYR A 71 41.54 -5.65 -27.60
CA TYR A 71 40.19 -6.19 -27.70
C TYR A 71 40.13 -7.52 -28.44
N LEU A 72 40.85 -7.65 -29.55
CA LEU A 72 40.89 -8.89 -30.34
C LEU A 72 41.58 -10.02 -29.58
N ASN A 73 42.65 -9.72 -28.84
CA ASN A 73 43.44 -10.73 -28.12
C ASN A 73 42.79 -11.19 -26.81
N HIS A 74 41.97 -10.36 -26.16
CA HIS A 74 41.42 -10.63 -24.82
C HIS A 74 39.91 -10.91 -24.83
N GLY A 75 39.46 -11.71 -25.79
CA GLY A 75 38.10 -12.27 -25.80
C GLY A 75 36.99 -11.28 -26.19
N CYS A 76 37.32 -10.20 -26.91
CA CYS A 76 36.34 -9.29 -27.50
C CYS A 76 35.39 -8.63 -26.49
N CYS A 77 35.88 -8.31 -25.28
CA CYS A 77 35.09 -7.62 -24.25
C CYS A 77 35.45 -6.13 -24.16
N LEU A 78 34.51 -5.26 -24.57
CA LEU A 78 34.68 -3.80 -24.56
C LEU A 78 34.89 -3.22 -23.15
N ALA A 79 34.16 -3.75 -22.16
CA ALA A 79 34.26 -3.28 -20.78
C ALA A 79 35.61 -3.68 -20.15
N PHE A 80 36.09 -4.89 -20.46
CA PHE A 80 37.37 -5.38 -19.97
C PHE A 80 38.53 -4.58 -20.53
N THR A 81 38.54 -4.36 -21.85
CA THR A 81 39.57 -3.58 -22.56
C THR A 81 39.62 -2.13 -22.10
N SER A 82 38.46 -1.47 -21.94
CA SER A 82 38.38 -0.11 -21.39
C SER A 82 38.90 -0.03 -19.96
N ARG A 83 38.62 -1.04 -19.11
CA ARG A 83 39.13 -1.10 -17.74
C ARG A 83 40.63 -1.40 -17.67
N ALA A 84 41.14 -2.26 -18.56
CA ALA A 84 42.53 -2.67 -18.59
C ALA A 84 43.46 -1.55 -19.07
N LEU A 85 43.05 -0.81 -20.10
CA LEU A 85 43.85 0.28 -20.67
C LEU A 85 43.59 1.64 -20.00
N GLY A 86 42.46 1.78 -19.28
CA GLY A 86 42.05 3.05 -18.65
C GLY A 86 41.51 4.10 -19.64
N TYR A 87 41.54 3.79 -20.93
CA TYR A 87 41.00 4.57 -22.05
C TYR A 87 40.73 3.62 -23.23
N PRO A 88 39.93 4.00 -24.24
CA PRO A 88 38.88 5.01 -24.23
C PRO A 88 37.61 4.46 -23.55
N CYS A 89 36.52 5.24 -23.49
CA CYS A 89 35.22 4.69 -23.07
C CYS A 89 34.70 3.63 -24.05
N THR A 90 33.83 2.74 -23.55
CA THR A 90 33.32 1.58 -24.29
C THR A 90 32.71 1.92 -25.64
N ASP A 91 32.03 3.06 -25.77
CA ASP A 91 31.37 3.50 -27.01
C ASP A 91 32.37 3.97 -28.08
N VAL A 92 33.47 4.59 -27.66
CA VAL A 92 34.53 5.03 -28.56
C VAL A 92 35.33 3.83 -29.05
N LEU A 93 35.66 2.89 -28.15
CA LEU A 93 36.31 1.63 -28.55
C LEU A 93 35.42 0.83 -29.51
N ALA A 94 34.13 0.75 -29.22
CA ALA A 94 33.12 0.15 -30.07
C ALA A 94 33.14 0.72 -31.50
N ARG A 95 33.21 2.04 -31.65
CA ARG A 95 33.35 2.71 -32.95
C ARG A 95 34.66 2.35 -33.64
N TRP A 96 35.78 2.37 -32.92
CA TRP A 96 37.09 2.06 -33.51
C TRP A 96 37.19 0.62 -34.01
N VAL A 97 36.64 -0.33 -33.26
CA VAL A 97 36.56 -1.74 -33.69
C VAL A 97 35.72 -1.85 -34.96
N ASN A 98 34.59 -1.14 -35.06
CA ASN A 98 33.76 -1.16 -36.26
C ASN A 98 34.45 -0.51 -37.48
N GLU A 99 35.18 0.59 -37.26
CA GLU A 99 35.91 1.30 -38.33
C GLU A 99 37.08 0.48 -38.88
N LEU A 100 37.80 -0.26 -38.03
CA LEU A 100 38.98 -1.05 -38.44
C LEU A 100 38.65 -2.50 -38.80
N TYR A 101 37.61 -3.08 -38.20
CA TYR A 101 37.24 -4.48 -38.37
C TYR A 101 35.71 -4.68 -38.38
N PRO A 102 35.02 -4.29 -39.46
CA PRO A 102 33.56 -4.31 -39.55
C PRO A 102 32.93 -5.68 -39.28
N ASP A 103 33.61 -6.78 -39.64
CA ASP A 103 33.07 -8.15 -39.49
C ASP A 103 33.33 -8.78 -38.12
N ARG A 104 34.26 -8.23 -37.34
CA ARG A 104 34.72 -8.82 -36.07
C ARG A 104 33.77 -8.51 -34.91
N ARG A 105 32.99 -7.42 -35.00
CA ARG A 105 31.99 -7.06 -34.00
C ARG A 105 30.58 -7.25 -34.59
N ARG A 106 30.08 -8.49 -34.53
CA ARG A 106 28.69 -8.78 -34.91
C ARG A 106 27.72 -8.20 -33.88
N ILE A 107 27.20 -7.02 -34.18
CA ILE A 107 26.21 -6.31 -33.35
C ILE A 107 24.83 -6.90 -33.64
N PHE A 108 24.37 -7.84 -32.80
CA PHE A 108 22.99 -8.33 -32.86
C PHE A 108 22.06 -7.44 -32.02
N THR A 109 21.99 -6.15 -32.32
CA THR A 109 20.96 -5.26 -31.75
C THR A 109 19.69 -5.32 -32.60
N SER A 110 18.52 -5.28 -31.96
CA SER A 110 17.22 -5.33 -32.63
C SER A 110 17.01 -4.28 -33.73
N LYS A 111 17.70 -3.13 -33.64
CA LYS A 111 17.58 -2.02 -34.61
C LYS A 111 18.49 -2.14 -35.84
N ALA A 112 19.46 -3.06 -35.84
CA ALA A 112 20.49 -3.14 -36.88
C ALA A 112 20.67 -4.57 -37.41
N ASN A 113 19.61 -5.39 -37.38
CA ASN A 113 19.67 -6.71 -37.98
C ASN A 113 19.42 -6.58 -39.49
N PRO A 114 20.39 -6.91 -40.37
CA PRO A 114 20.22 -6.80 -41.82
C PRO A 114 19.15 -7.76 -42.37
N VAL A 115 18.73 -8.74 -41.56
CA VAL A 115 17.82 -9.84 -41.95
C VAL A 115 16.39 -9.62 -41.43
N ALA A 116 16.10 -8.46 -40.83
CA ALA A 116 14.74 -8.10 -40.44
C ALA A 116 14.01 -7.44 -41.64
N PRO A 117 12.75 -7.83 -41.95
CA PRO A 117 11.85 -8.67 -41.17
C PRO A 117 12.06 -10.19 -41.36
N PHE A 118 11.90 -10.95 -40.28
CA PHE A 118 12.04 -12.42 -40.28
C PHE A 118 10.71 -13.10 -40.62
N GLU A 119 10.76 -14.02 -41.59
CA GLU A 119 9.65 -14.91 -41.92
C GLU A 119 9.17 -15.68 -40.67
N PRO A 120 7.84 -15.81 -40.45
CA PRO A 120 7.28 -16.52 -39.31
C PRO A 120 7.79 -17.96 -39.18
N GLU A 121 8.07 -18.61 -40.30
CA GLU A 121 8.55 -19.99 -40.35
C GLU A 121 9.99 -20.13 -39.82
N VAL A 122 10.85 -19.15 -40.10
CA VAL A 122 12.22 -19.11 -39.56
C VAL A 122 12.19 -18.97 -38.04
N LYS A 123 11.25 -18.18 -37.50
CA LYS A 123 11.06 -18.06 -36.04
C LYS A 123 10.62 -19.37 -35.41
N ARG A 124 9.67 -20.09 -36.03
CA ARG A 124 9.19 -21.40 -35.53
C ARG A 124 10.30 -22.44 -35.53
N GLN A 125 11.07 -22.55 -36.62
CA GLN A 125 12.21 -23.46 -36.71
C GLN A 125 13.29 -23.16 -35.66
N ALA A 126 13.57 -21.87 -35.42
CA ALA A 126 14.51 -21.43 -34.39
C ALA A 126 14.07 -21.86 -32.98
N VAL A 127 12.77 -21.72 -32.68
CA VAL A 127 12.17 -22.06 -31.39
C VAL A 127 12.07 -23.58 -31.20
N MET A 128 11.77 -24.33 -32.27
CA MET A 128 11.83 -25.79 -32.26
C MET A 128 13.24 -26.28 -31.94
N ALA A 129 14.26 -25.77 -32.64
CA ALA A 129 15.66 -26.11 -32.39
C ALA A 129 16.13 -25.75 -30.97
N LEU A 130 15.64 -24.63 -30.42
CA LEU A 130 15.92 -24.24 -29.03
C LEU A 130 15.27 -25.22 -28.03
N SER A 131 14.08 -25.74 -28.35
CA SER A 131 13.31 -26.62 -27.46
C SER A 131 13.82 -28.06 -27.47
N THR A 132 14.30 -28.54 -28.62
CA THR A 132 14.87 -29.88 -28.77
C THR A 132 16.32 -30.01 -28.27
N ARG A 133 16.95 -28.90 -27.84
CA ARG A 133 18.31 -28.82 -27.23
C ARG A 133 19.43 -29.56 -27.99
N GLN A 134 19.29 -29.76 -29.29
CA GLN A 134 20.31 -30.45 -30.09
C GLN A 134 21.59 -29.62 -30.27
N VAL A 135 21.49 -28.29 -30.16
CA VAL A 135 22.60 -27.34 -30.34
C VAL A 135 22.51 -26.23 -29.29
N SER A 136 23.64 -25.61 -28.94
CA SER A 136 23.66 -24.49 -27.99
C SER A 136 22.82 -23.31 -28.48
N ALA A 137 22.09 -22.64 -27.57
CA ALA A 137 21.27 -21.48 -27.91
C ALA A 137 22.08 -20.35 -28.57
N SER A 138 23.36 -20.21 -28.21
CA SER A 138 24.29 -19.26 -28.83
C SER A 138 24.58 -19.57 -30.29
N GLU A 139 24.63 -20.84 -30.65
CA GLU A 139 24.98 -21.28 -32.00
C GLU A 139 23.77 -21.29 -32.92
N ILE A 140 22.59 -21.63 -32.41
CA ILE A 140 21.32 -21.40 -33.10
C ILE A 140 21.15 -19.91 -33.42
N ALA A 141 21.40 -19.05 -32.42
CA ALA A 141 21.37 -17.61 -32.59
C ALA A 141 22.40 -17.13 -33.65
N ARG A 142 23.61 -17.71 -33.64
CA ARG A 142 24.68 -17.41 -34.61
C ARG A 142 24.31 -17.80 -36.04
N ARG A 143 23.67 -18.96 -36.25
CA ARG A 143 23.25 -19.48 -37.56
C ARG A 143 22.15 -18.63 -38.19
N ILE A 144 21.24 -18.12 -37.37
CA ILE A 144 20.08 -17.33 -37.79
C ILE A 144 20.43 -15.83 -37.87
N GLY A 145 21.56 -15.42 -37.29
CA GLY A 145 21.96 -14.03 -37.26
C GLY A 145 21.14 -13.19 -36.26
N VAL A 146 20.76 -13.78 -35.13
CA VAL A 146 20.05 -13.09 -34.05
C VAL A 146 20.82 -13.17 -32.74
N SER A 147 20.49 -12.31 -31.77
CA SER A 147 21.05 -12.46 -30.43
C SER A 147 20.33 -13.58 -29.69
N ARG A 148 21.03 -14.19 -28.72
CA ARG A 148 20.43 -15.17 -27.81
C ARG A 148 19.16 -14.63 -27.15
N ALA A 149 19.16 -13.36 -26.76
CA ALA A 149 17.99 -12.72 -26.13
C ALA A 149 16.76 -12.69 -27.06
N VAL A 150 16.95 -12.44 -28.36
CA VAL A 150 15.87 -12.46 -29.36
C VAL A 150 15.31 -13.87 -29.54
N LEU A 151 16.17 -14.90 -29.52
CA LEU A 151 15.75 -16.29 -29.63
C LEU A 151 14.86 -16.73 -28.45
N TYR A 152 15.20 -16.33 -27.23
CA TYR A 152 14.34 -16.57 -26.06
C TYR A 152 13.05 -15.74 -26.11
N LYS A 153 13.11 -14.49 -26.59
CA LYS A 153 11.91 -13.68 -26.80
C LYS A 153 10.93 -14.34 -27.78
N TRP A 154 11.41 -14.89 -28.91
CA TRP A 154 10.57 -15.63 -29.85
C TRP A 154 9.99 -16.90 -29.23
N LYS A 155 10.76 -17.60 -28.40
CA LYS A 155 10.26 -18.75 -27.64
C LYS A 155 9.11 -18.35 -26.72
N ASP A 156 9.27 -17.25 -25.99
CA ASP A 156 8.26 -16.76 -25.05
C ASP A 156 6.98 -16.31 -25.77
N GLU A 157 7.12 -15.71 -26.96
CA GLU A 157 6.00 -15.30 -27.83
C GLU A 157 5.25 -16.50 -28.45
N ILE A 158 5.95 -17.56 -28.86
CA ILE A 158 5.35 -18.69 -29.60
C ILE A 158 4.85 -19.81 -28.69
N ILE A 159 5.62 -20.18 -27.65
CA ILE A 159 5.28 -21.28 -26.73
C ILE A 159 4.47 -20.76 -25.53
N GLY A 160 4.54 -19.45 -25.27
CA GLY A 160 3.88 -18.84 -24.13
C GLY A 160 4.70 -19.00 -22.84
N ASN A 161 4.76 -17.93 -22.07
CA ASN A 161 5.57 -17.83 -20.85
C ASN A 161 4.88 -18.43 -19.61
N SER A 162 3.87 -19.29 -19.76
CA SER A 162 3.04 -19.81 -18.64
C SER A 162 3.91 -20.47 -17.56
N ALA A 163 4.85 -21.34 -17.95
CA ALA A 163 5.75 -22.03 -17.01
C ALA A 163 6.86 -21.15 -16.41
N TYR A 164 7.14 -19.98 -16.98
CA TYR A 164 8.16 -19.03 -16.48
C TYR A 164 7.53 -17.84 -15.73
N GLN A 165 6.24 -17.54 -15.98
CA GLN A 165 5.47 -16.56 -15.20
C GLN A 165 5.18 -17.09 -13.80
N THR A 166 4.90 -18.39 -13.64
CA THR A 166 4.80 -19.04 -12.33
C THR A 166 6.13 -19.08 -11.57
N MET A 167 7.27 -19.11 -12.28
CA MET A 167 8.61 -19.13 -11.68
C MET A 167 9.22 -17.72 -11.49
N ARG A 168 8.68 -16.69 -12.14
CA ARG A 168 8.96 -15.31 -11.75
C ARG A 168 8.34 -15.13 -10.39
N LYS A 169 9.19 -15.08 -9.34
CA LYS A 169 8.80 -14.56 -8.04
C LYS A 169 8.09 -13.22 -8.25
N HIS A 170 6.77 -13.26 -8.32
CA HIS A 170 6.00 -12.22 -7.69
C HIS A 170 6.49 -12.17 -6.25
N ASN A 171 6.54 -10.98 -5.69
CA ASN A 171 6.68 -10.80 -4.24
C ASN A 171 5.37 -11.33 -3.61
N GLU A 172 5.06 -12.62 -3.81
CA GLU A 172 4.00 -13.32 -3.12
C GLU A 172 4.30 -13.15 -1.64
N PRO A 173 3.33 -12.68 -0.85
CA PRO A 173 3.48 -12.67 0.60
C PRO A 173 4.01 -14.05 0.99
N SER A 174 5.01 -14.09 1.89
CA SER A 174 5.50 -15.37 2.42
C SER A 174 4.30 -16.24 2.76
N LEU A 175 4.34 -17.55 2.49
CA LEU A 175 3.27 -18.46 2.89
C LEU A 175 2.91 -18.30 4.38
N GLU A 176 3.85 -17.84 5.19
CA GLU A 176 3.64 -17.43 6.58
C GLU A 176 2.73 -16.20 6.72
N ALA A 177 2.95 -15.15 5.93
CA ALA A 177 2.12 -13.95 5.91
C ALA A 177 0.68 -14.24 5.44
N GLU A 178 0.50 -15.13 4.46
CA GLU A 178 -0.84 -15.58 4.05
C GLU A 178 -1.54 -16.38 5.15
N ARG A 179 -0.79 -17.28 5.83
CA ARG A 179 -1.34 -18.06 6.96
C ARG A 179 -1.69 -17.16 8.13
N ASP A 180 -0.90 -16.14 8.41
CA ASP A 180 -1.17 -15.19 9.48
C ASP A 180 -2.38 -14.30 9.14
N ALA A 181 -2.49 -13.81 7.90
CA ALA A 181 -3.68 -13.10 7.44
C ALA A 181 -4.95 -13.98 7.54
N LEU A 182 -4.87 -15.25 7.17
CA LEU A 182 -5.99 -16.19 7.33
C LEU A 182 -6.32 -16.46 8.81
N ARG A 183 -5.32 -16.53 9.68
CA ARG A 183 -5.54 -16.67 11.14
C ARG A 183 -6.23 -15.43 11.73
N GLU A 184 -5.82 -14.23 11.31
CA GLU A 184 -6.45 -12.99 11.71
C GLU A 184 -7.92 -12.93 11.25
N GLU A 185 -8.18 -13.35 10.01
CA GLU A 185 -9.53 -13.43 9.46
C GLU A 185 -10.41 -14.41 10.24
N VAL A 186 -9.90 -15.61 10.53
CA VAL A 186 -10.60 -16.61 11.35
C VAL A 186 -10.86 -16.07 12.76
N ALA A 187 -9.89 -15.38 13.36
CA ALA A 187 -10.07 -14.76 14.67
C ALA A 187 -11.16 -13.67 14.65
N ARG A 188 -11.20 -12.83 13.61
CA ARG A 188 -12.23 -11.80 13.43
C ARG A 188 -13.61 -12.42 13.27
N LEU A 189 -13.75 -13.44 12.41
CA LEU A 189 -15.02 -14.14 12.20
C LEU A 189 -15.50 -14.85 13.46
N ASN A 190 -14.60 -15.49 14.22
CA ASN A 190 -14.95 -16.11 15.49
C ASN A 190 -15.42 -15.08 16.54
N GLN A 191 -14.81 -13.89 16.58
CA GLN A 191 -15.28 -12.79 17.43
C GLN A 191 -16.68 -12.33 17.01
N GLU A 192 -16.94 -12.22 15.71
CA GLU A 192 -18.25 -11.83 15.20
C GLU A 192 -19.33 -12.87 15.49
N ILE A 193 -19.03 -14.15 15.32
CA ILE A 193 -19.91 -15.27 15.70
C ILE A 193 -20.25 -15.18 17.19
N ARG A 194 -19.24 -15.03 18.06
CA ARG A 194 -19.44 -14.91 19.52
C ARG A 194 -20.35 -13.73 19.86
N ARG A 195 -20.15 -12.59 19.21
CA ARG A 195 -21.00 -11.40 19.40
C ARG A 195 -22.45 -11.66 18.99
N ARG A 196 -22.67 -12.18 17.77
CA ARG A 196 -24.01 -12.49 17.28
C ARG A 196 -24.72 -13.52 18.16
N GLN A 197 -23.98 -14.50 18.67
CA GLN A 197 -24.52 -15.50 19.58
C GLN A 197 -24.95 -14.89 20.92
N MET A 198 -24.18 -13.94 21.45
CA MET A 198 -24.58 -13.15 22.62
C MET A 198 -25.85 -12.32 22.37
N GLU A 199 -25.97 -11.67 21.21
CA GLU A 199 -27.16 -10.89 20.83
C GLU A 199 -28.42 -11.78 20.76
N LEU A 200 -28.30 -12.98 20.19
CA LEU A 200 -29.40 -13.97 20.17
C LEU A 200 -29.79 -14.43 21.56
N ASP A 201 -28.82 -14.73 22.43
CA ASP A 201 -29.11 -15.16 23.81
C ASP A 201 -29.75 -14.05 24.63
N ILE A 202 -29.36 -12.78 24.41
CA ILE A 202 -30.02 -11.61 24.99
C ILE A 202 -31.48 -11.53 24.56
N LEU A 203 -31.77 -11.71 23.27
CA LEU A 203 -33.14 -11.66 22.75
C LEU A 203 -33.99 -12.80 23.32
N LYS A 204 -33.48 -14.03 23.33
CA LYS A 204 -34.16 -15.19 23.94
C LYS A 204 -34.45 -14.95 25.42
N LYS A 205 -33.48 -14.39 26.16
CA LYS A 205 -33.67 -14.11 27.59
C LYS A 205 -34.63 -12.94 27.83
N ALA A 206 -34.67 -11.97 26.93
CA ALA A 206 -35.66 -10.90 26.97
C ALA A 206 -37.08 -11.43 26.78
N GLU A 207 -37.28 -12.35 25.82
CA GLU A 207 -38.55 -13.05 25.60
C GLU A 207 -38.98 -13.82 26.87
N GLU A 208 -38.10 -14.63 27.43
CA GLU A 208 -38.38 -15.44 28.64
C GLU A 208 -38.73 -14.59 29.87
N ILE A 209 -37.96 -13.54 30.16
CA ILE A 209 -38.08 -12.76 31.40
C ILE A 209 -39.19 -11.71 31.31
N ILE A 210 -39.35 -11.08 30.14
CA ILE A 210 -40.22 -9.90 30.00
C ILE A 210 -41.57 -10.30 29.40
N LYS A 211 -41.69 -11.51 28.81
CA LYS A 211 -42.91 -12.01 28.15
C LYS A 211 -43.46 -11.02 27.11
N LYS A 212 -42.57 -10.22 26.52
CA LYS A 212 -42.89 -9.24 25.49
C LYS A 212 -42.70 -9.91 24.13
N ASP A 213 -43.63 -9.65 23.20
CA ASP A 213 -43.62 -10.23 21.85
C ASP A 213 -42.24 -10.07 21.16
N PRO A 214 -41.82 -11.05 20.33
CA PRO A 214 -40.50 -11.11 19.69
C PRO A 214 -40.18 -9.97 18.70
N GLY A 215 -41.06 -8.96 18.57
CA GLY A 215 -40.87 -7.77 17.73
C GLY A 215 -40.23 -6.56 18.43
N ILE A 216 -39.95 -6.62 19.74
CA ILE A 216 -39.43 -5.46 20.48
C ILE A 216 -37.90 -5.44 20.46
N SER A 217 -37.35 -4.40 19.80
CA SER A 217 -35.91 -4.17 19.74
C SER A 217 -35.31 -3.89 21.14
N ILE A 218 -34.06 -4.31 21.37
CA ILE A 218 -33.28 -4.13 22.62
C ILE A 218 -33.25 -2.65 23.07
N SER A 219 -33.34 -1.71 22.12
CA SER A 219 -33.41 -0.26 22.33
C SER A 219 -34.63 0.19 23.14
N HIS A 220 -35.76 -0.52 23.06
CA HIS A 220 -37.00 -0.16 23.75
C HIS A 220 -37.11 -0.72 25.17
N LEU A 221 -36.11 -1.48 25.63
CA LEU A 221 -36.07 -2.03 26.98
C LEU A 221 -35.69 -0.96 28.01
N ASN A 222 -36.37 -0.93 29.14
CA ASN A 222 -36.02 -0.04 30.25
C ASN A 222 -34.71 -0.52 30.92
N ASN A 223 -33.95 0.38 31.55
CA ASN A 223 -32.71 0.06 32.25
C ASN A 223 -32.89 -1.04 33.32
N ARG A 224 -34.05 -1.10 33.97
CA ARG A 224 -34.39 -2.19 34.92
C ARG A 224 -34.53 -3.55 34.22
N GLU A 225 -35.16 -3.58 33.05
CA GLU A 225 -35.34 -4.79 32.23
C GLU A 225 -33.99 -5.26 31.66
N LYS A 226 -33.20 -4.33 31.10
CA LYS A 226 -31.83 -4.59 30.64
C LYS A 226 -30.97 -5.16 31.76
N THR A 227 -31.12 -4.65 32.99
CA THR A 227 -30.39 -5.16 34.16
C THR A 227 -30.78 -6.60 34.49
N LYS A 228 -32.07 -6.97 34.40
CA LYS A 228 -32.51 -8.36 34.64
C LYS A 228 -31.91 -9.33 33.62
N ILE A 229 -31.90 -8.95 32.34
CA ILE A 229 -31.29 -9.76 31.27
C ILE A 229 -29.78 -9.90 31.50
N ALA A 230 -29.10 -8.77 31.77
CA ALA A 230 -27.67 -8.76 32.04
C ALA A 230 -27.29 -9.62 33.26
N ASP A 231 -28.10 -9.59 34.32
CA ASP A 231 -27.84 -10.39 35.53
C ASP A 231 -28.07 -11.89 35.27
N ALA A 232 -29.07 -12.24 34.46
CA ALA A 232 -29.35 -13.63 34.08
C ALA A 232 -28.27 -14.25 33.17
N LEU A 233 -27.68 -13.46 32.27
CA LEU A 233 -26.64 -13.92 31.34
C LEU A 233 -25.21 -13.77 31.87
N ARG A 234 -25.05 -13.24 33.09
CA ARG A 234 -23.75 -12.91 33.68
C ARG A 234 -22.84 -14.12 33.91
N GLN A 235 -23.41 -15.32 34.03
CA GLN A 235 -22.63 -16.56 34.20
C GLN A 235 -22.06 -17.06 32.86
N THR A 236 -22.69 -16.71 31.75
CA THR A 236 -22.31 -17.16 30.40
C THR A 236 -21.37 -16.18 29.71
N TYR A 237 -21.58 -14.87 29.93
CA TYR A 237 -20.86 -13.82 29.22
C TYR A 237 -20.24 -12.78 30.16
N PRO A 238 -19.09 -12.17 29.80
CA PRO A 238 -18.49 -11.09 30.57
C PRO A 238 -19.43 -9.89 30.69
N LEU A 239 -19.55 -9.35 31.91
CA LEU A 239 -20.45 -8.23 32.19
C LEU A 239 -20.15 -6.99 31.31
N THR A 240 -18.88 -6.73 30.99
CA THR A 240 -18.49 -5.60 30.14
C THR A 240 -19.07 -5.70 28.73
N GLU A 241 -19.01 -6.90 28.12
CA GLU A 241 -19.56 -7.15 26.79
C GLU A 241 -21.09 -7.07 26.81
N LEU A 242 -21.75 -7.66 27.81
CA LEU A 242 -23.21 -7.58 27.99
C LEU A 242 -23.72 -6.14 28.09
N LEU A 243 -23.04 -5.31 28.88
CA LEU A 243 -23.41 -3.90 29.06
C LEU A 243 -23.25 -3.10 27.77
N HIS A 244 -22.24 -3.42 26.96
CA HIS A 244 -22.02 -2.80 25.66
C HIS A 244 -23.14 -3.14 24.68
N VAL A 245 -23.51 -4.42 24.56
CA VAL A 245 -24.59 -4.87 23.65
C VAL A 245 -25.96 -4.32 24.07
N LEU A 246 -26.24 -4.26 25.38
CA LEU A 246 -27.49 -3.72 25.91
C LEU A 246 -27.54 -2.17 25.93
N SER A 247 -26.44 -1.50 25.57
CA SER A 247 -26.26 -0.06 25.73
C SER A 247 -26.65 0.42 27.14
N LEU A 248 -26.15 -0.26 28.17
CA LEU A 248 -26.45 0.00 29.58
C LEU A 248 -25.19 0.51 30.31
N ALA A 249 -25.27 1.70 30.90
CA ALA A 249 -24.18 2.24 31.70
C ALA A 249 -23.90 1.36 32.94
N ARG A 250 -22.62 1.19 33.29
CA ARG A 250 -22.20 0.36 34.42
C ARG A 250 -22.81 0.82 35.75
N SER A 251 -22.89 2.13 35.98
CA SER A 251 -23.56 2.71 37.16
C SER A 251 -25.04 2.34 37.23
N SER A 252 -25.76 2.46 36.11
CA SER A 252 -27.18 2.08 36.00
C SER A 252 -27.39 0.60 36.30
N TYR A 253 -26.51 -0.28 35.80
CA TYR A 253 -26.57 -1.72 36.11
C TYR A 253 -26.43 -1.98 37.62
N PHE A 254 -25.42 -1.42 38.29
CA PHE A 254 -25.25 -1.65 39.73
C PHE A 254 -26.39 -1.03 40.56
N TYR A 255 -26.89 0.14 40.16
CA TYR A 255 -28.04 0.79 40.80
C TYR A 255 -29.29 -0.10 40.71
N HIS A 256 -29.66 -0.53 39.52
CA HIS A 256 -30.85 -1.38 39.33
C HIS A 256 -30.66 -2.77 39.91
N ARG A 257 -29.44 -3.33 39.91
CA ARG A 257 -29.16 -4.62 40.54
C ARG A 257 -29.28 -4.55 42.06
N ALA A 258 -28.78 -3.49 42.67
CA ALA A 258 -28.98 -3.26 44.11
C ALA A 258 -30.47 -3.13 44.43
N ALA A 259 -31.23 -2.38 43.62
CA ALA A 259 -32.68 -2.26 43.78
C ALA A 259 -33.43 -3.58 43.57
N LEU A 260 -32.96 -4.46 42.68
CA LEU A 260 -33.53 -5.80 42.50
C LEU A 260 -33.24 -6.73 43.69
N LYS A 261 -32.03 -6.63 44.27
CA LYS A 261 -31.63 -7.43 45.44
C LYS A 261 -32.22 -6.95 46.77
N ALA A 262 -32.50 -5.65 46.88
CA ALA A 262 -33.06 -5.05 48.09
C ALA A 262 -34.47 -5.57 48.42
N GLY A 263 -35.08 -6.38 47.54
CA GLY A 263 -36.44 -6.85 47.69
C GLY A 263 -37.44 -5.71 47.64
N ASP A 264 -38.69 -6.01 47.99
CA ASP A 264 -39.70 -4.98 48.15
C ASP A 264 -39.59 -4.36 49.55
N LYS A 265 -39.21 -3.07 49.59
CA LYS A 265 -39.11 -2.26 50.83
C LYS A 265 -40.41 -2.27 51.63
N TYR A 266 -41.56 -2.44 50.97
CA TYR A 266 -42.87 -2.45 51.59
C TYR A 266 -43.47 -3.84 51.71
N ALA A 267 -42.69 -4.92 51.53
CA ALA A 267 -43.21 -6.30 51.55
C ALA A 267 -44.00 -6.59 52.84
N THR A 268 -43.38 -6.38 54.00
CA THR A 268 -44.02 -6.60 55.31
C THR A 268 -45.24 -5.70 55.52
N ILE A 269 -45.15 -4.46 55.03
CA ILE A 269 -46.23 -3.48 55.12
C ILE A 269 -47.42 -3.91 54.27
N ARG A 270 -47.18 -4.42 53.05
CA ARG A 270 -48.22 -4.91 52.15
C ARG A 270 -48.95 -6.09 52.80
N THR A 271 -48.23 -7.00 53.43
CA THR A 271 -48.85 -8.11 54.18
C THR A 271 -49.76 -7.59 55.29
N MET A 272 -49.24 -6.71 56.16
CA MET A 272 -50.03 -6.09 57.22
C MET A 272 -51.25 -5.32 56.69
N LEU A 273 -51.09 -4.57 55.59
CA LEU A 273 -52.16 -3.80 54.98
C LEU A 273 -53.30 -4.70 54.49
N THR A 274 -52.95 -5.79 53.82
CA THR A 274 -53.90 -6.80 53.32
C THR A 274 -54.56 -7.54 54.47
N ASP A 275 -53.82 -7.88 55.54
CA ASP A 275 -54.35 -8.52 56.73
C ASP A 275 -55.37 -7.63 57.45
N ILE A 276 -55.04 -6.34 57.67
CA ILE A 276 -55.98 -5.36 58.27
C ILE A 276 -57.20 -5.18 57.38
N PHE A 277 -57.03 -5.08 56.06
CA PHE A 277 -58.14 -4.88 55.13
C PHE A 277 -59.10 -6.08 55.12
N ASN A 278 -58.58 -7.30 55.05
CA ASN A 278 -59.37 -8.53 55.09
C ASN A 278 -60.04 -8.75 56.45
N SER A 279 -59.34 -8.47 57.56
CA SER A 279 -59.90 -8.59 58.91
C SER A 279 -61.06 -7.62 59.18
N ASN A 280 -61.18 -6.54 58.39
CA ASN A 280 -62.21 -5.51 58.52
C ASN A 280 -63.22 -5.52 57.37
N TYR A 281 -63.56 -6.72 56.87
CA TYR A 281 -64.58 -6.94 55.84
C TYR A 281 -64.35 -6.12 54.56
N GLN A 282 -63.10 -5.79 54.23
CA GLN A 282 -62.74 -5.06 53.01
C GLN A 282 -63.42 -3.68 52.87
N CYS A 283 -63.90 -3.11 53.98
CA CYS A 283 -64.64 -1.84 53.98
C CYS A 283 -63.75 -0.61 54.22
N TYR A 284 -62.48 -0.82 54.55
CA TYR A 284 -61.61 0.27 55.01
C TYR A 284 -60.88 0.91 53.84
N GLY A 285 -61.22 2.17 53.56
CA GLY A 285 -60.45 3.01 52.66
C GLY A 285 -59.10 3.45 53.25
N TYR A 286 -58.24 4.04 52.41
CA TYR A 286 -56.84 4.36 52.74
C TYR A 286 -56.63 5.19 54.01
N ARG A 287 -57.56 6.09 54.35
CA ARG A 287 -57.48 6.89 55.60
C ARG A 287 -57.60 6.03 56.85
N ARG A 288 -58.54 5.07 56.85
CA ARG A 288 -58.77 4.15 57.99
C ARG A 288 -57.65 3.13 58.10
N LEU A 289 -57.21 2.56 56.97
CA LEU A 289 -56.05 1.66 56.96
C LEU A 289 -54.78 2.35 57.43
N HIS A 290 -54.54 3.61 57.03
CA HIS A 290 -53.38 4.37 57.49
C HIS A 290 -53.40 4.59 59.01
N ALA A 291 -54.57 4.88 59.58
CA ALA A 291 -54.72 5.04 61.03
C ALA A 291 -54.44 3.72 61.79
N MET A 292 -54.98 2.60 61.32
CA MET A 292 -54.72 1.28 61.94
C MET A 292 -53.28 0.83 61.79
N LEU A 293 -52.70 0.99 60.60
CA LEU A 293 -51.30 0.65 60.35
C LEU A 293 -50.36 1.44 61.28
N ARG A 294 -50.70 2.70 61.57
CA ARG A 294 -49.94 3.52 62.53
C ARG A 294 -50.10 3.01 63.97
N HIS A 295 -51.27 2.51 64.34
CA HIS A 295 -51.52 1.90 65.65
C HIS A 295 -50.72 0.60 65.84
N GLU A 296 -50.56 -0.19 64.77
CA GLU A 296 -49.73 -1.41 64.77
C GLU A 296 -48.22 -1.16 64.59
N GLY A 297 -47.78 0.10 64.64
CA GLY A 297 -46.35 0.48 64.60
C GLY A 297 -45.79 0.81 63.22
N GLY A 298 -46.60 0.76 62.16
CA GLY A 298 -46.22 1.15 60.80
C GLY A 298 -46.16 2.66 60.61
N ARG A 299 -44.95 3.24 60.60
CA ARG A 299 -44.74 4.67 60.31
C ARG A 299 -44.59 4.93 58.81
N LEU A 300 -45.72 5.05 58.11
CA LEU A 300 -45.78 5.44 56.69
C LEU A 300 -46.58 6.71 56.46
N SER A 301 -46.30 7.38 55.34
CA SER A 301 -47.13 8.49 54.89
C SER A 301 -48.41 7.96 54.25
N GLU A 302 -49.49 8.74 54.39
CA GLU A 302 -50.81 8.42 53.82
C GLU A 302 -50.74 8.22 52.29
N LYS A 303 -49.90 9.00 51.60
CA LYS A 303 -49.67 8.87 50.14
C LYS A 303 -49.08 7.51 49.76
N VAL A 304 -48.18 6.97 50.59
CA VAL A 304 -47.59 5.64 50.35
C VAL A 304 -48.64 4.56 50.56
N VAL A 305 -49.46 4.66 51.61
CA VAL A 305 -50.56 3.72 51.86
C VAL A 305 -51.55 3.71 50.71
N ARG A 306 -51.99 4.89 50.24
CA ARG A 306 -52.91 5.00 49.09
C ARG A 306 -52.35 4.33 47.84
N ARG A 307 -51.07 4.56 47.53
CA ARG A 307 -50.41 3.91 46.38
C ARG A 307 -50.34 2.39 46.55
N LEU A 308 -49.96 1.91 47.74
CA LEU A 308 -49.86 0.46 48.02
C LEU A 308 -51.22 -0.23 47.90
N MET A 309 -52.31 0.39 48.36
CA MET A 309 -53.67 -0.17 48.19
C MET A 309 -54.06 -0.36 46.73
N VAL A 310 -53.70 0.59 45.85
CA VAL A 310 -53.96 0.49 44.40
C VAL A 310 -53.10 -0.61 43.77
N GLU A 311 -51.82 -0.70 44.16
CA GLU A 311 -50.91 -1.74 43.67
C GLU A 311 -51.36 -3.16 44.07
N GLU A 312 -51.94 -3.31 45.26
CA GLU A 312 -52.47 -4.59 45.79
C GLU A 312 -53.94 -4.83 45.43
N GLN A 313 -54.56 -3.98 44.58
CA GLN A 313 -55.97 -4.09 44.17
C GLN A 313 -56.98 -4.14 45.34
N LEU A 314 -56.66 -3.49 46.46
CA LEU A 314 -57.55 -3.41 47.65
C LEU A 314 -58.64 -2.35 47.50
N VAL A 315 -58.70 -1.67 46.35
CA VAL A 315 -59.70 -0.65 46.00
C VAL A 315 -59.98 -0.79 44.52
N GLU A 316 -61.25 -0.87 44.13
CA GLU A 316 -61.69 -0.78 42.72
C GLU A 316 -61.49 0.63 42.15
#